data_AF-A0A962U5S4-F1
#
_entry.id   AF-A0A962U5S4-F1
#
_cell.length_a   1.000
_cell.length_b   1.000
_cell.length_c   1.000
_cell.angle_alpha   90.00
_cell.angle_beta   90.00
_cell.angle_gamma   90.00
#
_symmetry.space_group_name_H-M   'P 1'
#
loop_
_entity.id
_entity.type
_entity.pdbx_description
1 polymer ?
#
loop_
_entity_poly.entity_id
_entity_poly.type
_entity_poly.pdbx_seq_one_letter_code
_entity_poly.pdbx_strand_id
1 'polypeptide(L)'
;QRLYVAGDSDFNEAYANVVEREGVSRRLRVAGDDALRAAHAQRVLRQQQFLELVASTRSRLEALYVRDMADAQRAVDKAATFAALQDGYRRLRAGWSGYAGYDAWFDRALNNAHVAGIGTYNRWEPALRELLSQHGGDFKAFHAACAALAKLSDEQRDRALKRLAEQAALRHAVGTSVEPPA
;
A
#
# COMPACT_ATOMS: atom_id res chain seq x y z
N GLN A 1 18.52 -2.52 15.89
CA GLN A 1 17.80 -3.48 16.75
C GLN A 1 16.73 -4.16 15.88
N ARG A 2 16.67 -5.49 15.85
CA ARG A 2 15.76 -6.24 14.97
C ARG A 2 14.47 -6.52 15.75
N LEU A 3 13.37 -5.84 15.38
CA LEU A 3 12.05 -6.11 15.93
C LEU A 3 11.47 -7.33 15.23
N TYR A 4 10.93 -8.28 15.99
CA TYR A 4 10.34 -9.51 15.47
C TYR A 4 9.22 -9.96 16.40
N VAL A 5 8.07 -10.31 15.83
CA VAL A 5 6.93 -10.90 16.52
C VAL A 5 6.71 -12.31 16.01
N ALA A 6 6.79 -13.31 16.89
CA ALA A 6 6.56 -14.70 16.50
C ALA A 6 5.10 -14.89 16.06
N GLY A 7 4.88 -15.54 14.90
CA GLY A 7 3.54 -15.80 14.37
C GLY A 7 2.93 -14.66 13.53
N ASP A 8 3.56 -13.49 13.48
CA ASP A 8 3.05 -12.33 12.73
C ASP A 8 4.00 -11.92 11.59
N SER A 9 4.03 -12.73 10.53
CA SER A 9 4.86 -12.49 9.35
C SER A 9 4.49 -11.18 8.65
N ASP A 10 3.22 -10.84 8.56
CA ASP A 10 2.74 -9.60 7.91
C ASP A 10 3.34 -8.35 8.59
N PHE A 11 3.35 -8.32 9.94
CA PHE A 11 3.95 -7.21 10.69
C PHE A 11 5.47 -7.16 10.52
N ASN A 12 6.13 -8.32 10.60
CA ASN A 12 7.58 -8.40 10.48
C ASN A 12 8.09 -7.95 9.10
N GLU A 13 7.43 -8.40 8.03
CA GLU A 13 7.75 -8.01 6.65
C GLU A 13 7.48 -6.53 6.41
N ALA A 14 6.32 -6.03 6.84
CA ALA A 14 6.00 -4.61 6.73
C ALA A 14 7.02 -3.73 7.47
N TYR A 15 7.42 -4.11 8.69
CA TYR A 15 8.42 -3.39 9.46
C TYR A 15 9.79 -3.41 8.76
N ALA A 16 10.23 -4.57 8.27
CA ALA A 16 11.49 -4.68 7.55
C ALA A 16 11.50 -3.80 6.29
N ASN A 17 10.41 -3.83 5.51
CA ASN A 17 10.28 -3.04 4.28
C ASN A 17 10.28 -1.53 4.55
N VAL A 18 9.56 -1.06 5.58
CA VAL A 18 9.59 0.36 5.96
C VAL A 18 10.97 0.78 6.43
N VAL A 19 11.63 -0.04 7.26
CA VAL A 19 12.98 0.26 7.76
C VAL A 19 14.01 0.32 6.63
N GLU A 20 13.94 -0.62 5.69
CA GLU A 20 14.84 -0.67 4.52
C GLU A 20 14.66 0.57 3.63
N ARG A 21 13.41 0.89 3.26
CA ARG A 21 13.12 2.04 2.40
C ARG A 21 13.59 3.35 2.99
N GLU A 22 13.36 3.56 4.29
CA GLU A 22 13.82 4.76 4.97
C GLU A 22 15.34 4.79 5.16
N GLY A 23 15.97 3.65 5.39
CA GLY A 23 17.42 3.52 5.40
C GLY A 23 18.05 3.94 4.07
N VAL A 24 17.47 3.49 2.95
CA VAL A 24 17.88 3.90 1.60
C VAL A 24 17.63 5.39 1.39
N SER A 25 16.44 5.90 1.71
CA SER A 25 16.10 7.32 1.60
C SER A 25 17.05 8.23 2.38
N ARG A 26 17.42 7.85 3.61
CA ARG A 26 18.40 8.58 4.45
C ARG A 26 19.80 8.54 3.85
N ARG A 27 20.25 7.37 3.39
CA ARG A 27 21.57 7.24 2.74
C ARG A 27 21.65 8.12 1.49
N LEU A 28 20.60 8.16 0.68
CA LEU A 28 20.54 9.00 -0.51
C LEU A 28 20.52 10.51 -0.17
N ARG A 29 19.87 10.91 0.94
CA ARG A 29 19.94 12.29 1.46
C ARG A 29 21.36 12.70 1.85
N VAL A 30 22.13 11.81 2.48
CA VAL A 30 23.52 12.07 2.87
C VAL A 30 24.46 12.06 1.66
N ALA A 31 24.20 11.19 0.67
CA ALA A 31 25.04 11.06 -0.52
C ALA A 31 24.99 12.27 -1.47
N GLY A 32 23.98 13.14 -1.34
CA GLY A 32 23.90 14.40 -2.11
C GLY A 32 23.49 14.26 -3.57
N ASP A 33 23.13 13.06 -4.05
CA ASP A 33 22.71 12.83 -5.44
C ASP A 33 21.20 13.04 -5.59
N ASP A 34 20.81 14.19 -6.13
CA ASP A 34 19.42 14.62 -6.30
C ASP A 34 18.67 13.73 -7.31
N ALA A 35 19.35 13.26 -8.34
CA ALA A 35 18.76 12.41 -9.37
C ALA A 35 18.43 11.02 -8.81
N LEU A 36 19.32 10.42 -8.03
CA LEU A 36 19.06 9.14 -7.36
C LEU A 36 17.95 9.27 -6.31
N ARG A 37 17.87 10.39 -5.58
CA ARG A 37 16.75 10.66 -4.65
C ARG A 37 15.41 10.75 -5.38
N ALA A 38 15.36 11.52 -6.46
CA ALA A 38 14.15 11.66 -7.26
C ALA A 38 13.71 10.31 -7.86
N ALA A 39 14.64 9.54 -8.42
CA ALA A 39 14.35 8.22 -8.98
C ALA A 39 13.84 7.23 -7.91
N HIS A 40 14.43 7.24 -6.71
CA HIS A 40 13.97 6.41 -5.61
C HIS A 40 12.57 6.80 -5.14
N ALA A 41 12.31 8.10 -4.93
CA ALA A 41 11.01 8.60 -4.53
C ALA A 41 9.91 8.23 -5.54
N GLN A 42 10.22 8.37 -6.84
CA GLN A 42 9.33 7.97 -7.91
C GLN A 42 9.04 6.46 -7.92
N ARG A 43 10.04 5.61 -7.68
CA ARG A 43 9.84 4.16 -7.57
C ARG A 43 8.91 3.81 -6.40
N VAL A 44 9.13 4.42 -5.23
CA VAL A 44 8.29 4.20 -4.04
C VAL A 44 6.85 4.65 -4.30
N LEU A 45 6.65 5.82 -4.92
CA LEU A 45 5.33 6.35 -5.25
C LEU A 45 4.56 5.40 -6.18
N ARG A 46 5.19 4.93 -7.27
CA ARG A 46 4.55 4.01 -8.22
C ARG A 46 4.14 2.70 -7.55
N GLN A 47 5.02 2.16 -6.72
CA GLN A 47 4.72 0.93 -5.98
C GLN A 47 3.53 1.13 -5.04
N GLN A 48 3.49 2.25 -4.31
CA GLN A 48 2.37 2.56 -3.42
C GLN A 48 1.05 2.66 -4.19
N GLN A 49 1.02 3.43 -5.28
CA GLN A 49 -0.19 3.63 -6.10
C GLN A 49 -0.68 2.31 -6.74
N PHE A 50 0.24 1.46 -7.20
CA PHE A 50 -0.10 0.13 -7.70
C PHE A 50 -0.76 -0.73 -6.61
N LEU A 51 -0.15 -0.80 -5.43
CA LEU A 51 -0.68 -1.60 -4.31
C LEU A 51 -2.05 -1.10 -3.85
N GLU A 52 -2.25 0.21 -3.77
CA GLU A 52 -3.54 0.83 -3.40
C GLU A 52 -4.63 0.49 -4.41
N LEU A 53 -4.33 0.55 -5.71
CA LEU A 53 -5.27 0.18 -6.77
C LEU A 53 -5.71 -1.29 -6.63
N VAL A 54 -4.77 -2.21 -6.41
CA VAL A 54 -5.07 -3.64 -6.26
C VAL A 54 -5.84 -3.92 -4.96
N ALA A 55 -5.45 -3.28 -3.85
CA ALA A 55 -6.14 -3.41 -2.56
C ALA A 55 -7.59 -2.92 -2.63
N SER A 56 -7.83 -1.76 -3.25
CA SER A 56 -9.20 -1.23 -3.42
C SER A 56 -10.08 -2.18 -4.27
N THR A 57 -9.49 -2.82 -5.29
CA THR A 57 -10.19 -3.81 -6.11
C THR A 57 -10.56 -5.05 -5.30
N ARG A 58 -9.63 -5.52 -4.46
CA ARG A 58 -9.89 -6.65 -3.55
C ARG A 58 -11.07 -6.36 -2.62
N SER A 59 -11.10 -5.21 -1.96
CA SER A 59 -12.19 -4.84 -1.06
C SER A 59 -13.55 -4.76 -1.77
N ARG A 60 -13.58 -4.29 -3.02
CA ARG A 60 -14.80 -4.29 -3.85
C ARG A 60 -15.28 -5.71 -4.17
N LEU A 61 -14.35 -6.61 -4.54
CA LEU A 61 -14.66 -8.01 -4.78
C LEU A 61 -15.17 -8.70 -3.50
N GLU A 62 -14.54 -8.47 -2.35
CA GLU A 62 -14.98 -9.02 -1.05
C GLU A 62 -16.42 -8.55 -0.72
N ALA A 63 -16.70 -7.25 -0.87
CA ALA A 63 -18.05 -6.71 -0.66
C ALA A 63 -19.09 -7.31 -1.63
N LEU A 64 -18.70 -7.58 -2.87
CA LEU A 64 -19.54 -8.25 -3.85
C LEU A 64 -19.96 -9.65 -3.39
N TYR A 65 -19.03 -10.42 -2.82
CA TYR A 65 -19.29 -11.80 -2.40
C TYR A 65 -20.15 -11.91 -1.14
N VAL A 66 -20.19 -10.87 -0.29
CA VAL A 66 -21.03 -10.84 0.93
C VAL A 66 -22.48 -10.45 0.62
N ARG A 67 -22.75 -9.77 -0.50
CA ARG A 67 -24.10 -9.36 -0.87
C ARG A 67 -24.95 -10.54 -1.33
N ASP A 68 -26.22 -10.52 -0.94
CA ASP A 68 -27.24 -11.41 -1.48
C ASP A 68 -27.69 -10.89 -2.85
N MET A 69 -27.35 -11.63 -3.90
CA MET A 69 -27.65 -11.30 -5.29
C MET A 69 -27.55 -12.55 -6.16
N ALA A 70 -28.28 -12.55 -7.27
CA ALA A 70 -28.21 -13.61 -8.26
C ALA A 70 -26.80 -13.75 -8.85
N ASP A 71 -26.37 -14.99 -9.10
CA ASP A 71 -25.03 -15.28 -9.61
C ASP A 71 -24.72 -14.62 -10.95
N ALA A 72 -25.72 -14.48 -11.82
CA ALA A 72 -25.59 -13.78 -13.09
C ALA A 72 -25.22 -12.30 -12.87
N GLN A 73 -25.87 -11.62 -11.92
CA GLN A 73 -25.55 -10.24 -11.58
C GLN A 73 -24.16 -10.13 -10.95
N ARG A 74 -23.81 -11.07 -10.05
CA ARG A 74 -22.50 -11.15 -9.43
C ARG A 74 -21.38 -11.29 -10.47
N ALA A 75 -21.60 -12.08 -11.52
CA ALA A 75 -20.64 -12.24 -12.61
C ALA A 75 -20.43 -10.94 -13.42
N VAL A 76 -21.51 -10.21 -13.70
CA VAL A 76 -21.46 -8.91 -14.39
C VAL A 76 -20.68 -7.88 -13.58
N ASP A 77 -21.03 -7.72 -12.30
CA ASP A 77 -20.38 -6.75 -11.41
C ASP A 77 -18.90 -7.10 -11.16
N LYS A 78 -18.56 -8.39 -11.10
CA LYS A 78 -17.18 -8.87 -11.04
C LYS A 78 -16.40 -8.47 -12.30
N ALA A 79 -16.96 -8.68 -13.48
CA ALA A 79 -16.32 -8.28 -14.74
C ALA A 79 -16.10 -6.75 -14.80
N ALA A 80 -17.09 -5.97 -14.39
CA ALA A 80 -16.98 -4.52 -14.29
C ALA A 80 -15.88 -4.08 -13.30
N THR A 81 -15.74 -4.79 -12.18
CA THR A 81 -14.68 -4.53 -11.19
C THR A 81 -13.28 -4.76 -11.76
N PHE A 82 -13.09 -5.83 -12.54
CA PHE A 82 -11.81 -6.07 -13.22
C PHE A 82 -11.52 -5.08 -14.35
N ALA A 83 -12.55 -4.67 -15.11
CA ALA A 83 -12.40 -3.61 -16.11
C ALA A 83 -11.95 -2.29 -15.46
N ALA A 84 -12.56 -1.92 -14.33
CA ALA A 84 -12.18 -0.73 -13.57
C ALA A 84 -10.74 -0.80 -13.03
N LEU A 85 -10.27 -1.98 -12.62
CA LEU A 85 -8.86 -2.21 -12.24
C LEU A 85 -7.91 -1.95 -13.42
N GLN A 86 -8.21 -2.47 -14.61
CA GLN A 86 -7.40 -2.20 -15.81
C GLN A 86 -7.39 -0.72 -16.20
N ASP A 87 -8.54 -0.05 -16.14
CA ASP A 87 -8.65 1.39 -16.39
C ASP A 87 -7.86 2.23 -15.37
N GLY A 88 -7.94 1.86 -14.09
CA GLY A 88 -7.17 2.49 -13.03
C GLY A 88 -5.67 2.40 -13.31
N TYR A 89 -5.21 1.24 -13.79
CA TYR A 89 -3.81 1.04 -14.14
C TYR A 89 -3.37 1.89 -15.33
N ARG A 90 -4.17 1.94 -16.40
CA ARG A 90 -3.89 2.79 -17.56
C ARG A 90 -3.70 4.26 -17.15
N ARG A 91 -4.54 4.76 -16.24
CA ARG A 91 -4.41 6.12 -15.70
C ARG A 91 -3.14 6.32 -14.89
N LEU A 92 -2.80 5.37 -14.01
CA LEU A 92 -1.54 5.42 -13.25
C LEU A 92 -0.33 5.42 -14.18
N ARG A 93 -0.28 4.51 -15.15
CA ARG A 93 0.79 4.40 -16.15
C ARG A 93 0.99 5.69 -16.94
N ALA A 94 -0.09 6.37 -17.33
CA ALA A 94 -0.02 7.68 -17.96
C ALA A 94 0.60 8.74 -17.03
N GLY A 95 0.19 8.77 -15.76
CA GLY A 95 0.77 9.65 -14.73
C GLY A 95 2.24 9.35 -14.39
N TRP A 96 2.70 8.13 -14.69
CA TRP A 96 4.09 7.70 -14.50
C TRP A 96 4.99 7.96 -15.70
N SER A 97 4.56 8.79 -16.65
CA SER A 97 5.30 9.04 -17.90
C SER A 97 5.55 7.76 -18.70
N GLY A 98 4.60 6.83 -18.71
CA GLY A 98 4.68 5.59 -19.49
C GLY A 98 5.46 4.45 -18.84
N TYR A 99 5.82 4.55 -17.55
CA TYR A 99 6.50 3.46 -16.84
C TYR A 99 5.69 2.15 -16.89
N ALA A 100 6.25 1.15 -17.58
CA ALA A 100 5.63 -0.13 -17.90
C ALA A 100 5.97 -1.26 -16.90
N GLY A 101 6.53 -0.96 -15.74
CA GLY A 101 7.06 -1.98 -14.83
C GLY A 101 6.02 -2.92 -14.19
N TYR A 102 4.73 -2.68 -14.44
CA TYR A 102 3.64 -3.57 -14.02
C TYR A 102 2.80 -4.09 -15.21
N ASP A 103 3.16 -3.77 -16.47
CA ASP A 103 2.39 -4.17 -17.67
C ASP A 103 2.21 -5.71 -17.68
N ALA A 104 3.27 -6.47 -17.43
CA ALA A 104 3.24 -7.94 -17.36
C ALA A 104 2.32 -8.52 -16.26
N TRP A 105 1.98 -7.74 -15.25
CA TRP A 105 0.98 -8.13 -14.26
C TRP A 105 -0.44 -7.92 -14.78
N PHE A 106 -0.68 -6.89 -15.59
CA PHE A 106 -1.98 -6.57 -16.20
C PHE A 106 -2.25 -7.28 -17.53
N ASP A 107 -1.21 -7.74 -18.23
CA ASP A 107 -1.32 -8.43 -19.53
C ASP A 107 -1.88 -9.87 -19.42
N ARG A 108 -1.96 -10.41 -18.20
CA ARG A 108 -2.58 -11.71 -17.94
C ARG A 108 -4.08 -11.55 -17.65
N ALA A 109 -4.83 -12.63 -17.86
CA ALA A 109 -6.23 -12.69 -17.41
C ALA A 109 -6.33 -12.57 -15.88
N LEU A 110 -6.79 -11.40 -15.41
CA LEU A 110 -6.96 -11.13 -13.98
C LEU A 110 -8.11 -11.98 -13.42
N ASN A 111 -7.89 -12.56 -12.24
CA ASN A 111 -8.89 -13.34 -11.52
C ASN A 111 -8.75 -13.10 -10.02
N ASN A 112 -9.65 -13.69 -9.22
CA ASN A 112 -9.66 -13.48 -7.77
C ASN A 112 -8.34 -13.92 -7.11
N ALA A 113 -7.70 -14.99 -7.58
CA ALA A 113 -6.43 -15.46 -7.03
C ALA A 113 -5.27 -14.50 -7.32
N HIS A 114 -5.23 -13.91 -8.53
CA HIS A 114 -4.22 -12.91 -8.89
C HIS A 114 -4.29 -11.66 -8.01
N VAL A 115 -5.50 -11.16 -7.73
CA VAL A 115 -5.70 -9.99 -6.86
C VAL A 115 -5.43 -10.35 -5.39
N ALA A 116 -5.83 -11.54 -4.94
CA ALA A 116 -5.58 -12.01 -3.59
C ALA A 116 -4.09 -12.13 -3.27
N GLY A 117 -3.27 -12.62 -4.22
CA GLY A 117 -1.84 -12.84 -4.03
C GLY A 117 -0.97 -11.59 -3.95
N ILE A 118 -1.45 -10.43 -4.42
CA ILE A 118 -0.75 -9.14 -4.27
C ILE A 118 -1.02 -8.51 -2.89
N GLY A 119 -2.20 -8.76 -2.30
CA GLY A 119 -2.62 -8.17 -1.04
C GLY A 119 -1.90 -8.70 0.21
N THR A 120 -1.13 -9.78 0.09
CA THR A 120 -0.40 -10.42 1.19
C THR A 120 0.97 -9.79 1.44
N TYR A 121 1.61 -9.17 0.45
CA TYR A 121 3.03 -8.84 0.58
C TYR A 121 3.37 -7.63 1.46
N ASN A 122 2.40 -6.80 1.83
CA ASN A 122 2.65 -5.57 2.59
C ASN A 122 1.41 -5.03 3.32
N ARG A 123 0.58 -5.93 3.88
CA ARG A 123 -0.71 -5.58 4.54
C ARG A 123 -0.60 -4.38 5.48
N TRP A 124 0.50 -4.30 6.24
CA TRP A 124 0.73 -3.26 7.24
C TRP A 124 1.71 -2.16 6.84
N GLU A 125 2.26 -2.19 5.63
CA GLU A 125 3.20 -1.15 5.19
C GLU A 125 2.56 0.26 5.23
N PRO A 126 1.31 0.49 4.75
CA PRO A 126 0.67 1.81 4.86
C PRO A 126 0.52 2.27 6.32
N ALA A 127 0.17 1.37 7.23
CA ALA A 127 0.01 1.66 8.65
C ALA A 127 1.33 2.07 9.31
N LEU A 128 2.42 1.36 9.01
CA LEU A 128 3.72 1.66 9.60
C LEU A 128 4.35 2.93 8.99
N ARG A 129 4.09 3.23 7.72
CA ARG A 129 4.49 4.51 7.12
C ARG A 129 3.73 5.68 7.72
N GLU A 130 2.43 5.51 7.98
CA GLU A 130 1.65 6.51 8.72
C GLU A 130 2.20 6.74 10.12
N LEU A 131 2.51 5.66 10.84
CA LEU A 131 3.12 5.74 12.17
C LEU A 131 4.45 6.51 12.15
N LEU A 132 5.31 6.23 11.17
CA LEU A 132 6.55 6.99 10.99
C LEU A 132 6.30 8.47 10.70
N SER A 133 5.31 8.77 9.85
CA SER A 133 4.91 10.14 9.51
C SER A 133 4.40 10.91 10.74
N GLN A 134 3.64 10.26 11.62
CA GLN A 134 3.16 10.86 12.89
C GLN A 134 4.31 11.24 13.82
N HIS A 135 5.43 10.53 13.74
CA HIS A 135 6.65 10.85 14.47
C HIS A 135 7.59 11.79 13.69
N GLY A 136 7.12 12.46 12.64
CA GLY A 136 7.93 13.39 11.85
C GLY A 136 9.14 12.73 11.17
N GLY A 137 9.09 11.42 10.96
CA GLY A 137 10.22 10.64 10.46
C GLY A 137 11.29 10.31 11.51
N ASP A 138 11.10 10.60 12.80
CA ASP A 138 12.03 10.20 13.86
C ASP A 138 12.06 8.67 13.98
N PHE A 139 13.21 8.09 13.61
CA PHE A 139 13.39 6.64 13.57
C PHE A 139 13.45 6.02 14.96
N LYS A 140 13.98 6.73 15.96
CA LYS A 140 14.04 6.23 17.33
C LYS A 140 12.63 6.17 17.93
N ALA A 141 11.84 7.22 17.70
CA ALA A 141 10.43 7.25 18.10
C ALA A 141 9.59 6.19 17.36
N PHE A 142 9.78 6.06 16.06
CA PHE A 142 9.15 5.02 15.24
C PHE A 142 9.48 3.60 15.74
N HIS A 143 10.77 3.31 16.00
CA HIS A 143 11.17 2.02 16.55
C HIS A 143 10.51 1.73 17.91
N ALA A 144 10.44 2.73 18.79
CA ALA A 144 9.77 2.59 20.07
C ALA A 144 8.26 2.31 19.90
N ALA A 145 7.61 3.01 18.96
CA ALA A 145 6.19 2.80 18.66
C ALA A 145 5.92 1.41 18.07
N CYS A 146 6.74 0.94 17.12
CA CYS A 146 6.66 -0.42 16.60
C CYS A 146 6.92 -1.47 17.70
N ALA A 147 7.87 -1.21 18.60
CA ALA A 147 8.12 -2.09 19.75
C ALA A 147 6.95 -2.12 20.74
N ALA A 148 6.19 -1.03 20.87
CA ALA A 148 4.95 -1.03 21.64
C ALA A 148 3.85 -1.85 20.94
N LEU A 149 3.69 -1.71 19.63
CA LEU A 149 2.75 -2.54 18.85
C LEU A 149 3.07 -4.04 18.96
N ALA A 150 4.36 -4.39 18.91
CA ALA A 150 4.83 -5.77 19.04
C ALA A 150 4.50 -6.44 20.39
N LYS A 151 4.22 -5.65 21.44
CA LYS A 151 3.83 -6.15 22.77
C LYS A 151 2.32 -6.39 22.92
N LEU A 152 1.52 -5.94 21.96
CA LEU A 152 0.06 -6.14 21.98
C LEU A 152 -0.30 -7.58 21.61
N SER A 153 -1.49 -8.02 22.00
CA SER A 153 -2.09 -9.25 21.43
C SER A 153 -2.28 -9.08 19.92
N ASP A 154 -2.38 -10.20 19.20
CA ASP A 154 -2.57 -10.18 17.75
C ASP A 154 -3.82 -9.37 17.36
N GLU A 155 -4.95 -9.56 18.05
CA GLU A 155 -6.18 -8.79 17.76
C GLU A 155 -6.03 -7.31 18.08
N GLN A 156 -5.31 -6.96 19.15
CA GLN A 156 -5.07 -5.56 19.52
C GLN A 156 -4.14 -4.88 18.50
N ARG A 157 -3.09 -5.57 18.06
CA ARG A 157 -2.16 -5.09 17.04
C ARG A 157 -2.87 -4.91 15.70
N ASP A 158 -3.65 -5.89 15.26
CA ASP A 158 -4.45 -5.81 14.04
C ASP A 158 -5.40 -4.60 14.05
N ARG A 159 -6.11 -4.37 15.16
CA ARG A 159 -6.99 -3.19 15.29
C ARG A 159 -6.21 -1.87 15.25
N ALA A 160 -5.04 -1.81 15.87
CA ALA A 160 -4.21 -0.61 15.83
C ALA A 160 -3.69 -0.32 14.41
N LEU A 161 -3.20 -1.35 13.72
CA LEU A 161 -2.68 -1.23 12.36
C LEU A 161 -3.78 -0.91 11.33
N LYS A 162 -4.99 -1.47 11.48
CA LYS A 162 -6.15 -1.09 10.64
C LYS A 162 -6.47 0.41 10.76
N ARG A 163 -6.56 0.94 11.98
CA ARG A 163 -6.80 2.37 12.20
C ARG A 163 -5.72 3.26 11.59
N LEU A 164 -4.45 2.86 11.71
CA LEU A 164 -3.34 3.58 11.07
C LEU A 164 -3.43 3.53 9.54
N ALA A 165 -3.78 2.39 8.95
CA ALA A 165 -3.98 2.27 7.51
C ALA A 165 -5.15 3.13 7.00
N GLU A 166 -6.25 3.17 7.74
CA GLU A 166 -7.41 4.03 7.44
C GLU A 166 -7.04 5.52 7.50
N GLN A 167 -6.26 5.93 8.50
CA GLN A 167 -5.73 7.30 8.60
C GLN A 167 -4.82 7.65 7.42
N ALA A 168 -3.95 6.73 7.01
CA ALA A 168 -3.09 6.89 5.84
C ALA A 168 -3.92 7.12 4.57
N ALA A 169 -5.00 6.35 4.39
CA ALA A 169 -5.90 6.48 3.24
C ALA A 169 -6.65 7.81 3.24
N LEU A 170 -7.15 8.25 4.41
CA LEU A 170 -7.82 9.54 4.56
C LEU A 170 -6.89 10.72 4.26
N ARG A 171 -5.63 10.69 4.72
CA ARG A 171 -4.65 11.75 4.43
C ARG A 171 -4.37 11.85 2.92
N HIS A 172 -4.27 10.73 2.22
CA HIS A 172 -4.08 10.75 0.75
C HIS A 172 -5.31 11.30 0.01
N ALA A 173 -6.53 10.97 0.46
CA ALA A 173 -7.76 11.49 -0.14
C ALA A 173 -7.88 13.02 -0.01
N VAL A 174 -7.41 13.58 1.11
CA VAL A 174 -7.41 15.05 1.32
C VAL A 174 -6.28 15.73 0.52
N GLY A 175 -5.10 15.10 0.44
CA GLY A 175 -3.95 15.66 -0.31
C GLY A 175 -4.11 15.68 -1.83
N THR A 176 -5.08 14.95 -2.38
CA THR A 176 -5.39 14.89 -3.82
C THR A 176 -6.47 15.90 -4.25
N SER A 177 -7.10 16.61 -3.31
CA SER A 177 -8.15 17.60 -3.58
C SER A 177 -7.62 19.04 -3.74
N VAL A 178 -6.36 19.23 -4.14
CA VAL A 178 -5.86 20.58 -4.47
C VAL A 178 -6.42 20.97 -5.85
N GLU A 179 -7.41 21.87 -5.85
CA GLU A 179 -7.96 22.51 -7.04
C GLU A 179 -6.85 23.05 -7.96
N PRO A 180 -6.99 22.94 -9.29
CA PRO A 180 -6.09 23.64 -10.19
C PRO A 180 -6.26 25.16 -10.00
N PRO A 181 -5.17 25.95 -10.06
CA PRO A 181 -5.32 27.40 -10.01
C PRO A 181 -6.15 27.89 -11.19
N ALA A 182 -7.06 28.83 -10.90
CA ALA A 182 -7.89 29.54 -11.86
C ALA A 182 -7.08 30.37 -12.86
#